data_AF-A0A8X7SWI4-F1
#
_entry.id   AF-A0A8X7SWI4-F1
#
_cell.length_a   1.000
_cell.length_b   1.000
_cell.length_c   1.000
_cell.angle_alpha   90.00
_cell.angle_beta   90.00
_cell.angle_gamma   90.00
#
_symmetry.space_group_name_H-M   'P 1'
#
loop_
_entity.id
_entity.type
_entity.pdbx_description
1 polymer ?
#
loop_
_entity_poly.entity_id
_entity_poly.type
_entity_poly.pdbx_seq_one_letter_code
_entity_poly.pdbx_strand_id
1 'polypeptide(L)'
;MYNRHRESLVEEDSSWHKGQSWKRRRTVKVAIGIIVLLVILAIALGVDLALRLRRSGRNRPCVKLVSFPTDGLDLSTKGLQPRGSFFTSSVDSSSAAVFIWTSGGFTFAKYSNDTTKADIIVNTDLPSQQIDGFGAALTDSAAYTLFELKRSNASVYNATLKTLFNMRTGTPILRVPLGS
;
A
#
# COMPACT_ATOMS: atom_id res chain seq x y z
N MET A 1 79.86 65.33 42.13
CA MET A 1 78.75 65.13 43.09
C MET A 1 77.57 64.53 42.35
N TYR A 2 77.17 63.32 42.78
CA TYR A 2 75.91 62.58 42.57
C TYR A 2 75.37 62.29 41.15
N ASN A 3 74.69 61.18 40.84
CA ASN A 3 74.80 59.73 41.13
C ASN A 3 73.63 59.02 40.37
N ARG A 4 73.79 57.70 40.10
CA ARG A 4 72.80 56.65 39.75
C ARG A 4 72.44 56.41 38.27
N HIS A 5 72.71 55.22 37.71
CA HIS A 5 72.06 53.88 37.86
C HIS A 5 70.63 53.87 37.28
N ARG A 6 70.19 52.99 36.36
CA ARG A 6 70.26 51.50 36.27
C ARG A 6 69.75 51.07 34.86
N GLU A 7 70.32 50.03 34.20
CA GLU A 7 69.76 48.65 33.99
C GLU A 7 68.39 48.61 33.28
N SER A 8 68.01 47.74 32.33
CA SER A 8 68.44 46.43 31.80
C SER A 8 67.54 46.12 30.58
N LEU A 9 68.05 45.71 29.41
CA LEU A 9 68.14 44.32 28.91
C LEU A 9 66.81 43.53 28.73
N VAL A 10 66.63 43.04 27.48
CA VAL A 10 65.98 41.79 27.02
C VAL A 10 64.47 41.79 26.71
N GLU A 11 64.14 41.61 25.43
CA GLU A 11 63.42 40.45 24.81
C GLU A 11 63.29 40.74 23.31
N GLU A 12 64.18 40.17 22.50
CA GLU A 12 64.04 38.90 21.76
C GLU A 12 63.16 38.96 20.50
N ASP A 13 63.82 38.55 19.41
CA ASP A 13 63.35 38.40 18.05
C ASP A 13 62.16 37.45 17.94
N SER A 14 61.14 37.83 17.14
CA SER A 14 60.40 36.84 16.34
C SER A 14 59.71 37.46 15.13
N SER A 15 60.48 38.01 14.19
CA SER A 15 59.95 38.41 12.87
C SER A 15 60.41 37.44 11.76
N TRP A 16 60.18 36.14 11.94
CA TRP A 16 60.69 35.11 11.01
C TRP A 16 59.64 34.43 10.11
N HIS A 17 58.49 35.06 9.83
CA HIS A 17 57.51 34.50 8.87
C HIS A 17 56.83 35.56 7.99
N LYS A 18 57.59 36.32 7.19
CA LYS A 18 57.02 37.18 6.12
C LYS A 18 57.32 36.71 4.68
N GLY A 19 57.78 35.48 4.49
CA GLY A 19 58.05 34.90 3.16
C GLY A 19 57.01 33.92 2.60
N GLN A 20 55.98 33.54 3.38
CA GLN A 20 55.11 32.39 3.04
C GLN A 20 53.68 32.77 2.58
N SER A 21 53.36 34.06 2.44
CA SER A 21 51.97 34.51 2.25
C SER A 21 51.44 34.41 0.81
N TRP A 22 52.32 34.37 -0.19
CA TRP A 22 51.90 34.35 -1.61
C TRP A 22 51.50 32.96 -2.11
N LYS A 23 52.20 31.89 -1.67
CA LYS A 23 51.85 30.50 -2.02
C LYS A 23 50.53 30.05 -1.39
N ARG A 24 50.24 30.47 -0.14
CA ARG A 24 48.95 30.20 0.55
C ARG A 24 47.75 30.79 -0.19
N ARG A 25 47.88 31.98 -0.78
CA ARG A 25 46.76 32.61 -1.52
C ARG A 25 46.41 31.87 -2.81
N ARG A 26 47.38 31.23 -3.48
CA ARG A 26 47.12 30.39 -4.66
C ARG A 26 46.49 29.05 -4.28
N THR A 27 46.96 28.40 -3.22
CA THR A 27 46.36 27.13 -2.77
C THR A 27 44.95 27.30 -2.25
N VAL A 28 44.64 28.42 -1.58
CA VAL A 28 43.26 28.74 -1.14
C VAL A 28 42.32 28.94 -2.34
N LYS A 29 42.76 29.62 -3.40
CA LYS A 29 41.94 29.80 -4.62
C LYS A 29 41.66 28.47 -5.34
N VAL A 30 42.66 27.59 -5.40
CA VAL A 30 42.51 26.25 -5.99
C VAL A 30 41.57 25.38 -5.15
N ALA A 31 41.69 25.43 -3.81
CA ALA A 31 40.82 24.69 -2.90
C ALA A 31 39.34 25.13 -3.03
N ILE A 32 39.09 26.44 -3.13
CA ILE A 32 37.73 26.97 -3.36
C ILE A 32 37.16 26.47 -4.71
N GLY A 33 37.99 26.47 -5.77
CA GLY A 33 37.57 25.93 -7.08
C GLY A 33 37.18 24.46 -7.02
N ILE A 34 37.93 23.63 -6.27
CA ILE A 34 37.63 22.20 -6.09
C ILE A 34 36.31 22.01 -5.31
N ILE A 35 36.08 22.79 -4.24
CA ILE A 35 34.85 22.69 -3.46
C ILE A 35 33.63 23.06 -4.31
N VAL A 36 33.71 24.14 -5.10
CA VAL A 36 32.63 24.53 -6.00
C VAL A 36 32.34 23.45 -7.04
N LEU A 37 33.37 22.82 -7.60
CA LEU A 37 33.22 21.70 -8.54
C LEU A 37 32.49 20.52 -7.88
N LEU A 38 32.86 20.15 -6.65
CA LEU A 38 32.22 19.05 -5.91
C LEU A 38 30.75 19.34 -5.61
N VAL A 39 30.41 20.58 -5.27
CA VAL A 39 29.01 20.98 -5.04
C VAL A 39 28.18 20.88 -6.33
N ILE A 40 28.73 21.33 -7.46
CA ILE A 40 28.06 21.21 -8.76
C ILE A 40 27.85 19.74 -9.14
N LEU A 41 28.86 18.89 -8.91
CA LEU A 41 28.77 17.45 -9.18
C LEU A 41 27.71 16.77 -8.31
N ALA A 42 27.64 17.13 -7.01
CA ALA A 42 26.65 16.60 -6.09
C ALA A 42 25.22 17.00 -6.48
N ILE A 43 25.02 18.24 -6.93
CA ILE A 43 23.72 18.71 -7.44
C ILE A 43 23.34 17.96 -8.72
N ALA A 44 24.28 17.80 -9.66
CA ALA A 44 24.04 17.08 -10.91
C ALA A 44 23.65 15.61 -10.66
N LEU A 45 24.36 14.92 -9.77
CA LEU A 45 24.04 13.54 -9.37
C LEU A 45 22.70 13.45 -8.63
N GLY A 46 22.41 14.40 -7.74
CA GLY A 46 21.12 14.47 -7.03
C GLY A 46 19.94 14.68 -7.98
N VAL A 47 20.10 15.54 -8.99
CA VAL A 47 19.07 15.80 -10.02
C VAL A 47 18.89 14.59 -10.94
N ASP A 48 19.95 13.93 -11.39
CA ASP A 48 19.82 12.72 -12.24
C ASP A 48 19.14 11.57 -11.48
N LEU A 49 19.49 11.37 -10.21
CA LEU A 49 18.86 10.35 -9.36
C LEU A 49 17.37 10.66 -9.13
N ALA A 50 17.02 11.93 -8.85
CA ALA A 50 15.64 12.35 -8.68
C ALA A 50 14.82 12.20 -9.97
N LEU A 51 15.41 12.48 -11.13
CA LEU A 51 14.76 12.31 -12.43
C LEU A 51 14.61 10.84 -12.81
N ARG A 52 15.59 9.98 -12.50
CA ARG A 52 15.49 8.52 -12.69
C ARG A 52 14.43 7.90 -11.79
N LEU A 53 14.34 8.31 -10.52
CA LEU A 53 13.27 7.88 -9.61
C LEU A 53 11.89 8.34 -10.09
N ARG A 54 11.78 9.55 -10.66
CA ARG A 54 10.52 10.08 -11.21
C ARG A 54 10.11 9.44 -12.54
N ARG A 55 11.05 8.90 -13.33
CA ARG A 55 10.77 8.22 -14.61
C ARG A 55 10.30 6.77 -14.46
N SER A 56 10.39 6.17 -13.27
CA SER A 56 9.89 4.83 -12.95
C SER A 56 8.34 4.79 -12.83
N GLY A 57 7.65 5.28 -13.85
CA GLY A 57 6.18 5.33 -13.89
C GLY A 57 5.56 5.23 -15.29
N ARG A 58 6.37 5.25 -16.37
CA ARG A 58 5.87 5.24 -17.76
C ARG A 58 5.58 3.85 -18.33
N ASN A 59 6.06 2.79 -17.68
CA ASN A 59 5.77 1.40 -18.07
C ASN A 59 4.86 0.73 -17.05
N ARG A 60 3.81 1.41 -16.57
CA ARG A 60 2.74 0.69 -15.88
C ARG A 60 1.93 -0.01 -16.96
N PRO A 61 1.94 -1.35 -17.05
CA PRO A 61 1.03 -2.05 -17.94
C PRO A 61 -0.39 -1.55 -17.63
N CYS A 62 -1.17 -1.30 -18.68
CA CYS A 62 -2.61 -1.08 -18.54
C CYS A 62 -3.18 -2.25 -17.74
N VAL A 63 -3.49 -2.02 -16.46
CA VAL A 63 -4.04 -3.08 -15.62
C VAL A 63 -5.48 -3.22 -16.04
N LYS A 64 -5.81 -4.37 -16.63
CA LYS A 64 -7.19 -4.74 -16.93
C LYS A 64 -8.01 -4.55 -15.66
N LEU A 65 -9.09 -3.78 -15.77
CA LEU A 65 -9.99 -3.53 -14.64
C LEU A 65 -10.52 -4.89 -14.16
N VAL A 66 -10.18 -5.26 -12.93
CA VAL A 66 -10.73 -6.44 -12.29
C VAL A 66 -12.13 -6.08 -11.85
N SER A 67 -13.13 -6.80 -12.35
CA SER A 67 -14.50 -6.66 -11.87
C SER A 67 -14.77 -7.72 -10.82
N PHE A 68 -15.31 -7.28 -9.68
CA PHE A 68 -15.81 -8.15 -8.62
C PHE A 68 -17.33 -8.24 -8.67
N PRO A 69 -17.92 -9.38 -8.26
CA PRO A 69 -19.38 -9.54 -8.24
C PRO A 69 -20.13 -8.51 -7.39
N THR A 70 -19.43 -7.86 -6.46
CA THR A 70 -19.98 -6.83 -5.57
C THR A 70 -19.72 -5.40 -6.04
N ASP A 71 -19.15 -5.20 -7.23
CA ASP A 71 -18.88 -3.87 -7.76
C ASP A 71 -20.17 -3.06 -7.90
N GLY A 72 -20.11 -1.78 -7.49
CA GLY A 72 -21.27 -0.88 -7.52
C GLY A 72 -22.33 -1.14 -6.46
N LEU A 73 -22.16 -2.15 -5.59
CA LEU A 73 -23.05 -2.41 -4.46
C LEU A 73 -22.57 -1.67 -3.20
N ASP A 74 -23.52 -1.27 -2.35
CA ASP A 74 -23.20 -0.84 -0.99
C ASP A 74 -22.73 -2.06 -0.17
N LEU A 75 -21.47 -1.97 0.27
CA LEU A 75 -20.73 -3.00 1.01
C LEU A 75 -20.88 -2.88 2.54
N SER A 76 -21.63 -1.89 3.01
CA SER A 76 -21.92 -1.66 4.42
C SER A 76 -23.15 -2.43 4.90
N THR A 77 -23.44 -2.36 6.18
CA THR A 77 -24.68 -2.90 6.78
C THR A 77 -25.94 -2.27 6.20
N LYS A 78 -25.89 -1.01 5.72
CA LYS A 78 -27.02 -0.38 5.03
C LYS A 78 -27.33 -1.06 3.71
N GLY A 79 -26.30 -1.56 3.03
CA GLY A 79 -26.43 -2.32 1.80
C GLY A 79 -27.24 -3.61 1.95
N LEU A 80 -27.37 -4.16 3.16
CA LEU A 80 -28.18 -5.34 3.44
C LEU A 80 -29.70 -5.05 3.53
N GLN A 81 -30.10 -3.79 3.66
CA GLN A 81 -31.52 -3.43 3.84
C GLN A 81 -32.36 -3.58 2.56
N PRO A 82 -31.88 -3.21 1.36
CA PRO A 82 -32.63 -3.41 0.13
C PRO A 82 -32.87 -4.89 -0.17
N ARG A 83 -34.11 -5.23 -0.55
CA ARG A 83 -34.48 -6.58 -0.97
C ARG A 83 -33.76 -6.97 -2.27
N GLY A 84 -33.23 -8.19 -2.28
CA GLY A 84 -32.62 -8.82 -3.44
C GLY A 84 -31.99 -10.14 -3.08
N SER A 85 -31.36 -10.76 -4.07
CA SER A 85 -30.64 -12.00 -3.91
C SER A 85 -29.45 -12.05 -4.86
N PHE A 86 -28.44 -12.83 -4.48
CA PHE A 86 -27.41 -13.27 -5.41
C PHE A 86 -27.89 -14.54 -6.10
N PHE A 87 -27.64 -14.66 -7.41
CA PHE A 87 -27.92 -15.89 -8.14
C PHE A 87 -26.72 -16.29 -9.00
N THR A 88 -26.61 -17.59 -9.22
CA THR A 88 -25.69 -18.19 -10.19
C THR A 88 -26.53 -18.96 -11.19
N SER A 89 -26.27 -18.75 -12.47
CA SER A 89 -26.93 -19.47 -13.55
C SER A 89 -26.58 -20.95 -13.50
N SER A 90 -27.55 -21.81 -13.80
CA SER A 90 -27.31 -23.25 -13.98
C SER A 90 -26.72 -23.59 -15.36
N VAL A 91 -26.62 -22.60 -16.25
CA VAL A 91 -26.08 -22.78 -17.60
C VAL A 91 -24.55 -22.74 -17.52
N ASP A 92 -23.91 -23.78 -18.04
CA ASP A 92 -22.46 -23.82 -18.19
C ASP A 92 -22.06 -23.11 -19.50
N SER A 93 -21.87 -21.79 -19.42
CA SER A 93 -21.38 -20.98 -20.52
C SER A 93 -20.37 -19.94 -20.02
N SER A 94 -19.47 -19.48 -20.90
CA SER A 94 -18.53 -18.40 -20.58
C SER A 94 -19.21 -17.06 -20.26
N SER A 95 -20.51 -16.94 -20.54
CA SER A 95 -21.37 -15.80 -20.24
C SER A 95 -22.34 -16.04 -19.08
N ALA A 96 -22.22 -17.18 -18.39
CA ALA A 96 -23.09 -17.51 -17.27
C ALA A 96 -22.97 -16.47 -16.16
N ALA A 97 -24.12 -16.04 -15.64
CA ALA A 97 -24.15 -15.19 -14.45
C ALA A 97 -23.58 -15.99 -13.27
N VAL A 98 -22.46 -15.55 -12.70
CA VAL A 98 -21.88 -16.14 -11.50
C VAL A 98 -21.99 -15.14 -10.37
N PHE A 99 -22.79 -15.48 -9.36
CA PHE A 99 -22.93 -14.71 -8.13
C PHE A 99 -23.30 -13.23 -8.38
N ILE A 100 -24.31 -12.99 -9.23
CA ILE A 100 -24.76 -11.64 -9.59
C ILE A 100 -25.90 -11.21 -8.68
N TRP A 101 -25.85 -9.97 -8.19
CA TRP A 101 -26.93 -9.36 -7.42
C TRP A 101 -28.09 -8.95 -8.32
N THR A 102 -29.30 -9.35 -7.93
CA THR A 102 -30.55 -8.89 -8.54
C THR A 102 -31.39 -8.20 -7.48
N SER A 103 -31.78 -6.94 -7.75
CA SER A 103 -32.73 -6.21 -6.91
C SER A 103 -34.14 -6.78 -7.07
N GLY A 104 -34.87 -6.92 -5.97
CA GLY A 104 -36.23 -7.43 -5.98
C GLY A 104 -36.51 -8.36 -4.81
N GLY A 105 -37.77 -8.69 -4.59
CA GLY A 105 -38.15 -9.72 -3.62
C GLY A 105 -38.73 -10.92 -4.34
N PHE A 106 -38.66 -12.09 -3.72
CA PHE A 106 -39.60 -13.15 -4.01
C PHE A 106 -40.80 -13.02 -3.08
N THR A 107 -41.97 -13.43 -3.57
CA THR A 107 -43.16 -13.54 -2.72
C THR A 107 -43.29 -15.00 -2.32
N PHE A 108 -43.38 -15.28 -1.02
CA PHE A 108 -43.70 -16.62 -0.55
C PHE A 108 -45.10 -16.98 -1.04
N ALA A 109 -45.22 -18.07 -1.79
CA ALA A 109 -46.51 -18.62 -2.17
C ALA A 109 -47.15 -19.33 -0.96
N LYS A 110 -48.49 -19.47 -0.98
CA LYS A 110 -49.17 -20.37 -0.05
C LYS A 110 -48.82 -21.81 -0.43
N TYR A 111 -48.62 -22.64 0.59
CA TYR A 111 -48.49 -24.08 0.43
C TYR A 111 -49.67 -24.64 -0.39
N SER A 112 -49.36 -25.54 -1.33
CA SER A 112 -50.36 -26.22 -2.15
C SER A 112 -50.22 -27.72 -1.96
N ASN A 113 -51.34 -28.43 -1.88
CA ASN A 113 -51.36 -29.91 -1.89
C ASN A 113 -51.18 -30.49 -3.31
N ASP A 114 -50.58 -29.72 -4.22
CA ASP A 114 -50.36 -30.09 -5.61
C ASP A 114 -49.16 -31.04 -5.70
N THR A 115 -49.44 -32.34 -5.86
CA THR A 115 -48.41 -33.39 -5.92
C THR A 115 -47.57 -33.36 -7.20
N THR A 116 -47.86 -32.45 -8.14
CA THR A 116 -47.07 -32.30 -9.37
C THR A 116 -45.90 -31.31 -9.22
N LYS A 117 -45.77 -30.66 -8.06
CA LYS A 117 -44.74 -29.66 -7.77
C LYS A 117 -43.97 -30.00 -6.50
N ALA A 118 -42.81 -29.37 -6.35
CA ALA A 118 -42.01 -29.43 -5.14
C ALA A 118 -42.16 -28.10 -4.36
N ASP A 119 -42.63 -28.20 -3.12
CA ASP A 119 -42.71 -27.08 -2.19
C ASP A 119 -41.55 -27.15 -1.18
N ILE A 120 -40.85 -26.03 -0.99
CA ILE A 120 -39.84 -25.87 0.06
C ILE A 120 -40.49 -25.07 1.19
N ILE A 121 -40.69 -25.72 2.33
CA ILE A 121 -41.32 -25.12 3.51
C ILE A 121 -40.24 -24.85 4.56
N VAL A 122 -40.12 -23.59 5.00
CA VAL A 122 -39.19 -23.20 6.06
C VAL A 122 -39.95 -23.16 7.38
N ASN A 123 -39.65 -24.11 8.27
CA ASN A 123 -40.16 -24.12 9.65
C ASN A 123 -39.19 -23.34 10.56
N THR A 124 -39.64 -22.22 11.10
CA THR A 124 -38.83 -21.35 11.98
C THR A 124 -38.98 -21.66 13.47
N ASP A 125 -39.87 -22.58 13.85
CA ASP A 125 -40.16 -22.89 15.27
C ASP A 125 -39.13 -23.85 15.90
N LEU A 126 -38.32 -24.50 15.06
CA LEU A 126 -37.30 -25.46 15.47
C LEU A 126 -35.92 -24.97 15.03
N PRO A 127 -35.32 -24.00 15.75
CA PRO A 127 -33.97 -23.56 15.45
C PRO A 127 -32.95 -24.68 15.75
N SER A 128 -32.02 -24.88 14.81
CA SER A 128 -30.85 -25.75 15.00
C SER A 128 -29.66 -24.94 15.56
N GLN A 129 -28.43 -25.33 15.23
CA GLN A 129 -27.23 -24.61 15.67
C GLN A 129 -27.16 -23.19 15.09
N GLN A 130 -26.66 -22.25 15.90
CA GLN A 130 -26.26 -20.94 15.42
C GLN A 130 -25.04 -21.07 14.49
N ILE A 131 -24.98 -20.23 13.46
CA ILE A 131 -23.88 -20.21 12.50
C ILE A 131 -23.01 -18.99 12.82
N ASP A 132 -21.78 -19.25 13.28
CA ASP A 132 -20.80 -18.19 13.57
C ASP A 132 -20.30 -17.50 12.29
N GLY A 133 -20.17 -18.25 11.20
CA GLY A 133 -19.83 -17.72 9.89
C GLY A 133 -19.15 -18.72 8.97
N PHE A 134 -18.75 -18.22 7.80
CA PHE A 134 -17.96 -18.95 6.80
C PHE A 134 -16.66 -18.20 6.56
N GLY A 135 -15.62 -18.93 6.16
CA GLY A 135 -14.27 -18.40 6.15
C GLY A 135 -13.35 -19.04 5.13
N ALA A 136 -12.12 -18.53 5.11
CA ALA A 136 -11.03 -19.04 4.30
C ALA A 136 -9.76 -19.19 5.15
N ALA A 137 -8.79 -19.97 4.65
CA ALA A 137 -7.48 -20.09 5.27
C ALA A 137 -6.54 -19.00 4.74
N LEU A 138 -5.89 -18.28 5.65
CA LEU A 138 -4.78 -17.37 5.34
C LEU A 138 -3.47 -18.11 5.59
N THR A 139 -3.08 -18.94 4.63
CA THR A 139 -1.79 -19.66 4.63
C THR A 139 -0.65 -18.73 4.21
N ASP A 140 0.60 -19.16 4.44
CA ASP A 140 1.79 -18.45 3.97
C ASP A 140 1.76 -18.21 2.45
N SER A 141 1.28 -19.18 1.69
CA SER A 141 1.10 -19.05 0.24
C SER A 141 0.06 -17.99 -0.13
N ALA A 142 -1.09 -17.95 0.55
CA ALA A 142 -2.11 -16.93 0.34
C ALA A 142 -1.60 -15.53 0.71
N ALA A 143 -0.88 -15.42 1.84
CA ALA A 143 -0.26 -14.18 2.29
C ALA A 143 0.79 -13.68 1.29
N TYR A 144 1.63 -14.58 0.77
CA TYR A 144 2.62 -14.24 -0.25
C TYR A 144 1.95 -13.75 -1.55
N THR A 145 0.88 -14.42 -2.01
CA THR A 145 0.12 -13.97 -3.19
C THR A 145 -0.48 -12.57 -2.98
N LEU A 146 -1.07 -12.31 -1.81
CA LEU A 146 -1.61 -10.98 -1.48
C LEU A 146 -0.52 -9.92 -1.38
N PHE A 147 0.66 -10.27 -0.86
CA PHE A 147 1.82 -9.40 -0.78
C PHE A 147 2.34 -9.01 -2.17
N GLU A 148 2.51 -9.98 -3.06
CA GLU A 148 2.93 -9.72 -4.44
C GLU A 148 1.87 -8.93 -5.23
N LEU A 149 0.58 -9.18 -4.98
CA LEU A 149 -0.50 -8.36 -5.53
C LEU A 149 -0.40 -6.91 -5.04
N LYS A 150 -0.13 -6.69 -3.76
CA LYS A 150 0.04 -5.34 -3.20
C LYS A 150 1.23 -4.60 -3.82
N ARG A 151 2.36 -5.30 -4.02
CA ARG A 151 3.57 -4.73 -4.63
C ARG A 151 3.38 -4.38 -6.10
N SER A 152 2.73 -5.27 -6.85
CA SER A 152 2.48 -5.08 -8.28
C SER A 152 1.34 -4.09 -8.54
N ASN A 153 0.25 -4.16 -7.78
CA ASN A 153 -0.91 -3.28 -7.90
C ASN A 153 -1.68 -3.11 -6.58
N ALA A 154 -1.33 -2.06 -5.83
CA ALA A 154 -2.00 -1.71 -4.58
C ALA A 154 -3.50 -1.41 -4.74
N SER A 155 -3.96 -0.93 -5.90
CA SER A 155 -5.37 -0.64 -6.13
C SER A 155 -6.19 -1.93 -6.20
N VAL A 156 -5.74 -2.90 -7.00
CA VAL A 156 -6.39 -4.22 -7.11
C VAL A 156 -6.33 -4.96 -5.79
N TYR A 157 -5.20 -4.93 -5.08
CA TYR A 157 -5.11 -5.48 -3.73
C TYR A 157 -6.18 -4.91 -2.78
N ASN A 158 -6.34 -3.58 -2.74
CA ASN A 158 -7.35 -2.95 -1.90
C ASN A 158 -8.77 -3.33 -2.32
N ALA A 159 -9.04 -3.44 -3.62
CA ALA A 159 -10.33 -3.89 -4.14
C ALA A 159 -10.59 -5.35 -3.75
N THR A 160 -9.60 -6.24 -3.90
CA THR A 160 -9.68 -7.65 -3.46
C THR A 160 -9.98 -7.75 -1.97
N LEU A 161 -9.28 -7.01 -1.11
CA LEU A 161 -9.55 -7.03 0.33
C LEU A 161 -10.94 -6.50 0.67
N LYS A 162 -11.38 -5.42 0.01
CA LYS A 162 -12.75 -4.92 0.18
C LYS A 162 -13.78 -5.98 -0.20
N THR A 163 -13.59 -6.67 -1.32
CA THR A 163 -14.49 -7.74 -1.74
C THR A 163 -14.46 -8.92 -0.77
N LEU A 164 -13.29 -9.35 -0.30
CA LEU A 164 -13.18 -10.49 0.61
C LEU A 164 -13.78 -10.22 1.99
N PHE A 165 -13.68 -9.00 2.51
CA PHE A 165 -14.03 -8.68 3.90
C PHE A 165 -15.16 -7.63 4.02
N ASN A 166 -16.06 -7.57 3.05
CA ASN A 166 -17.23 -6.70 3.13
C ASN A 166 -18.36 -7.27 4.00
N MET A 167 -19.28 -6.41 4.45
CA MET A 167 -20.41 -6.81 5.31
C MET A 167 -21.55 -7.50 4.54
N ARG A 168 -21.56 -7.44 3.21
CA ARG A 168 -22.62 -7.97 2.36
C ARG A 168 -22.43 -9.45 2.02
N THR A 169 -21.23 -9.82 1.58
CA THR A 169 -20.87 -11.15 1.06
C THR A 169 -19.48 -11.60 1.50
N GLY A 170 -18.81 -10.81 2.35
CA GLY A 170 -17.45 -11.12 2.76
C GLY A 170 -17.38 -12.32 3.70
N THR A 171 -16.16 -12.79 3.91
CA THR A 171 -15.83 -13.88 4.82
C THR A 171 -15.41 -13.30 6.18
N PRO A 172 -16.24 -13.41 7.24
CA PRO A 172 -15.89 -12.88 8.56
C PRO A 172 -14.83 -13.72 9.30
N ILE A 173 -14.62 -14.98 8.89
CA ILE A 173 -13.71 -15.91 9.59
C ILE A 173 -12.45 -16.14 8.75
N LEU A 174 -11.30 -16.02 9.41
CA LEU A 174 -10.01 -16.41 8.85
C LEU A 174 -9.38 -17.50 9.73
N ARG A 175 -8.95 -18.58 9.09
CA ARG A 175 -8.11 -19.60 9.74
C ARG A 175 -6.65 -19.30 9.43
N VAL A 176 -5.85 -19.11 10.47
CA VAL A 176 -4.41 -18.85 10.36
C VAL A 176 -3.64 -20.03 10.95
N PRO A 177 -2.76 -20.69 10.19
CA PRO A 177 -1.86 -21.71 10.73
C PRO A 177 -0.92 -21.13 11.80
N LEU A 178 -0.59 -21.94 12.80
CA LEU A 178 0.48 -21.65 13.76
C LEU A 178 1.66 -22.55 13.43
N GLY A 179 2.74 -21.97 12.89
CA GLY A 179 3.86 -22.72 12.32
C GLY A 179 3.82 -22.77 10.79
N SER A 180 4.72 -23.57 10.20
CA SER A 180 4.89 -23.71 8.74
C SER A 180 4.53 -25.12 8.26
#